data_AF-A0A962UTT2-F1
#
_entry.id   AF-A0A962UTT2-F1
#
_cell.length_a   1.000
_cell.length_b   1.000
_cell.length_c   1.000
_cell.angle_alpha   90.00
_cell.angle_beta   90.00
_cell.angle_gamma   90.00
#
_symmetry.space_group_name_H-M   'P 1'
#
loop_
_entity.id
_entity.type
_entity.pdbx_description
1 polymer ?
#
loop_
_entity_poly.entity_id
_entity_poly.type
_entity_poly.pdbx_seq_one_letter_code
_entity_poly.pdbx_strand_id
1 'polypeptide(L)'
;MRIGVTSQNFRTITGHAGKSRRYLVFTADGKGELVEVERFDLPLEMSIHAYHGEAHPVFGLDMVITGGCGEGYVRRLAAHGVQVVATSATDPVTAATAAFNGQPLPPAAPHEH
;
A
#
# COMPACT_ATOMS: atom_id res chain seq x y z
N MET A 1 -4.48 13.23 1.99
CA MET A 1 -3.57 12.13 1.64
C MET A 1 -4.14 10.83 2.18
N ARG A 2 -4.39 9.84 1.32
CA ARG A 2 -4.85 8.49 1.64
C ARG A 2 -3.71 7.51 1.38
N ILE A 3 -3.26 6.84 2.43
CA ILE A 3 -2.15 5.88 2.39
C ILE A 3 -2.72 4.48 2.59
N GLY A 4 -2.54 3.59 1.62
CA GLY A 4 -2.84 2.18 1.76
C GLY A 4 -1.61 1.38 2.16
N VAL A 5 -1.71 0.50 3.15
CA VAL A 5 -0.63 -0.43 3.51
C VAL A 5 -1.10 -1.85 3.25
N THR A 6 -0.36 -2.61 2.42
CA THR A 6 -0.73 -4.00 2.09
C THR A 6 -0.69 -4.86 3.35
N SER A 7 -1.79 -5.53 3.70
CA SER A 7 -1.82 -6.38 4.88
C SER A 7 -2.86 -7.49 4.76
N GLN A 8 -2.41 -8.72 4.53
CA GLN A 8 -3.33 -9.87 4.41
C GLN A 8 -4.06 -10.21 5.71
N ASN A 9 -3.51 -9.82 6.87
CA ASN A 9 -4.02 -10.10 8.21
C ASN A 9 -4.44 -8.84 8.98
N PHE A 10 -4.37 -7.66 8.36
CA PHE A 10 -4.62 -6.35 8.99
C PHE A 10 -3.74 -6.06 10.22
N ARG A 11 -2.56 -6.67 10.30
CA ARG A 11 -1.61 -6.54 11.42
C ARG A 11 -0.19 -6.25 10.97
N THR A 12 0.25 -6.89 9.87
CA THR A 12 1.63 -6.77 9.38
C THR A 12 1.65 -6.44 7.89
N ILE A 13 2.69 -5.72 7.46
CA ILE A 13 2.91 -5.43 6.03
C ILE A 13 3.13 -6.73 5.25
N THR A 14 2.49 -6.85 4.09
CA THR A 14 2.62 -8.04 3.24
C THR A 14 3.95 -7.99 2.50
N GLY A 15 4.70 -9.10 2.49
CA GLY A 15 6.00 -9.18 1.82
C GLY A 15 5.96 -8.93 0.31
N HIS A 16 4.84 -9.25 -0.38
CA HIS A 16 4.72 -9.04 -1.82
C HIS A 16 3.30 -8.65 -2.26
N ALA A 17 3.14 -7.46 -2.85
CA ALA A 17 1.85 -6.86 -3.19
C ALA A 17 1.16 -7.45 -4.42
N GLY A 18 1.88 -8.19 -5.26
CA GLY A 18 1.37 -8.58 -6.60
C GLY A 18 -0.01 -9.23 -6.59
N LYS A 19 -0.34 -10.01 -5.55
CA LYS A 19 -1.65 -10.63 -5.33
C LYS A 19 -2.36 -10.14 -4.06
N SER A 20 -1.86 -9.07 -3.45
CA SER A 20 -2.51 -8.46 -2.29
C SER A 20 -3.89 -7.95 -2.68
N ARG A 21 -4.84 -8.23 -1.80
CA ARG A 21 -6.25 -7.85 -1.93
C ARG A 21 -6.75 -7.10 -0.70
N ARG A 22 -5.88 -6.93 0.29
CA ARG A 22 -6.19 -6.32 1.58
C ARG A 22 -5.25 -5.18 1.90
N TYR A 23 -5.85 -4.08 2.34
CA TYR A 23 -5.15 -2.85 2.65
C TYR A 23 -5.73 -2.24 3.91
N LEU A 24 -4.86 -1.75 4.79
CA LEU A 24 -5.22 -0.78 5.82
C LEU A 24 -5.12 0.61 5.19
N VAL A 25 -6.17 1.43 5.30
CA VAL A 25 -6.19 2.77 4.72
C VAL A 25 -6.15 3.82 5.81
N PHE A 26 -5.16 4.70 5.73
CA PHE A 26 -4.94 5.78 6.66
C PHE A 26 -5.13 7.14 6.00
N THR A 27 -5.64 8.11 6.76
CA THR A 27 -5.70 9.52 6.37
C THR A 27 -5.43 10.41 7.58
N ALA A 28 -5.04 11.66 7.34
CA ALA A 28 -4.91 12.64 8.41
C ALA A 28 -6.29 12.99 9.00
N ASP A 29 -6.40 13.03 10.31
CA ASP A 29 -7.62 13.36 11.07
C ASP A 29 -7.95 14.88 11.11
N GLY A 30 -7.21 15.68 10.35
CA GLY A 30 -7.29 17.14 10.34
C GLY A 30 -6.44 17.84 11.40
N LYS A 31 -5.85 17.10 12.36
CA LYS A 31 -4.87 17.61 13.34
C LYS A 31 -3.43 17.24 13.00
N GLY A 32 -3.25 16.55 11.87
CA GLY A 32 -1.95 16.09 11.40
C GLY A 32 -1.56 14.71 11.92
N GLU A 33 -2.48 13.98 12.55
CA GLU A 33 -2.25 12.58 12.93
C GLU A 33 -2.91 11.63 11.94
N LEU A 34 -2.22 10.55 11.57
CA LEU A 34 -2.83 9.50 10.76
C LEU A 34 -3.76 8.65 11.61
N VAL A 35 -4.97 8.46 11.10
CA VAL A 35 -5.95 7.52 11.64
C VAL A 35 -6.33 6.51 10.57
N GLU A 36 -6.56 5.26 11.00
CA GLU A 36 -7.13 4.24 10.14
C GLU A 36 -8.60 4.60 9.88
N VAL A 37 -8.99 4.70 8.61
CA VAL A 37 -10.36 5.09 8.22
C VAL A 37 -11.11 4.01 7.46
N GLU A 38 -10.39 3.06 6.89
CA GLU A 38 -10.99 2.02 6.07
C GLU A 38 -10.08 0.80 5.96
N ARG A 39 -10.70 -0.35 5.67
CA ARG A 39 -10.01 -1.57 5.28
C ARG A 39 -10.55 -2.03 3.97
N PHE A 40 -9.67 -2.18 2.99
CA PHE A 40 -10.03 -2.91 1.78
C PHE A 40 -9.91 -4.41 2.08
N ASP A 41 -10.98 -5.18 1.88
CA ASP A 41 -10.96 -6.64 1.78
C ASP A 41 -11.59 -7.03 0.44
N LEU A 42 -10.75 -7.06 -0.59
CA LEU A 42 -11.21 -7.22 -1.95
C LEU A 42 -11.28 -8.71 -2.35
N PRO A 43 -12.17 -9.06 -3.30
CA PRO A 43 -12.16 -10.35 -3.99
C PRO A 43 -10.82 -10.62 -4.70
N LEU A 44 -10.55 -11.88 -5.04
CA LEU A 44 -9.30 -12.28 -5.70
C LEU A 44 -9.13 -11.62 -7.09
N GLU A 45 -10.24 -11.48 -7.79
CA GLU A 45 -10.40 -10.86 -9.10
C GLU A 45 -10.07 -9.36 -9.08
N MET A 46 -10.12 -8.75 -7.89
CA MET A 46 -9.73 -7.37 -7.63
C MET A 46 -8.30 -7.27 -7.09
N SER A 47 -7.44 -8.28 -7.27
CA SER A 47 -6.01 -8.05 -7.14
C SER A 47 -5.53 -7.21 -8.32
N ILE A 48 -4.56 -6.32 -8.10
CA ILE A 48 -3.99 -5.46 -9.17
C ILE A 48 -3.41 -6.29 -10.32
N HIS A 49 -2.98 -7.53 -10.06
CA HIS A 49 -2.52 -8.45 -11.09
C HIS A 49 -3.66 -9.04 -11.93
N ALA A 50 -4.81 -9.35 -11.33
CA ALA A 50 -5.91 -10.03 -12.03
C ALA A 50 -6.96 -9.08 -12.62
N TYR A 51 -7.18 -7.93 -11.99
CA TYR A 51 -8.13 -6.94 -12.48
C TYR A 51 -7.57 -6.25 -13.72
N HIS A 52 -8.35 -5.95 -14.76
CA HIS A 52 -7.88 -5.26 -15.97
C HIS A 52 -8.66 -3.99 -16.32
N GLY A 53 -9.58 -3.55 -15.44
CA GLY A 53 -10.32 -2.31 -15.64
C GLY A 53 -9.65 -1.09 -15.00
N GLU A 54 -10.37 0.03 -15.07
CA GLU A 54 -9.94 1.36 -14.61
C GLU A 54 -10.57 1.77 -13.28
N ALA A 55 -11.59 1.05 -12.82
CA ALA A 55 -12.34 1.38 -11.60
C ALA A 55 -11.90 0.47 -10.44
N HIS A 56 -10.81 0.83 -9.77
CA HIS A 56 -10.26 0.06 -8.66
C HIS A 56 -10.10 0.92 -7.39
N PRO A 57 -10.52 0.47 -6.19
CA PRO A 57 -10.42 1.26 -4.95
C PRO A 57 -9.00 1.73 -4.62
N VAL A 58 -7.99 0.90 -4.93
CA VAL A 58 -6.57 1.24 -4.73
C VAL A 58 -6.12 2.42 -5.61
N PHE A 59 -6.77 2.67 -6.75
CA PHE A 59 -6.46 3.82 -7.60
C PHE A 59 -6.94 5.15 -7.01
N GLY A 60 -7.80 5.12 -5.98
CA GLY A 60 -8.18 6.30 -5.21
C GLY A 60 -7.27 6.61 -4.02
N LEU A 61 -6.14 5.91 -3.89
CA LEU A 61 -5.11 6.19 -2.88
C LEU A 61 -4.05 7.12 -3.45
N ASP A 62 -3.40 7.90 -2.60
CA ASP A 62 -2.25 8.72 -3.01
C ASP A 62 -0.95 7.89 -2.95
N MET A 63 -0.87 6.94 -2.03
CA MET A 63 0.31 6.10 -1.80
C MET A 63 -0.06 4.69 -1.37
N VAL A 64 0.73 3.71 -1.80
CA VAL A 64 0.73 2.33 -1.30
C VAL A 64 2.08 1.95 -0.73
N ILE A 65 2.10 1.48 0.51
CA ILE A 65 3.27 0.91 1.19
C ILE A 65 3.16 -0.62 1.19
N THR A 66 4.24 -1.30 0.82
CA THR A 66 4.29 -2.76 0.76
C THR A 66 5.68 -3.31 1.11
N GLY A 67 5.77 -4.58 1.46
CA GLY A 67 7.04 -5.28 1.69
C GLY A 67 7.89 -5.40 0.42
N GLY A 68 7.20 -5.48 -0.72
CA GLY A 68 7.78 -5.66 -2.04
C GLY A 68 6.71 -5.74 -3.12
N CYS A 69 7.10 -5.57 -4.38
CA CYS A 69 6.23 -5.66 -5.54
C CYS A 69 7.02 -5.76 -6.85
N GLY A 70 6.43 -6.34 -7.89
CA GLY A 70 7.02 -6.35 -9.23
C GLY A 70 6.79 -5.03 -9.98
N GLU A 71 7.60 -4.76 -11.02
CA GLU A 71 7.54 -3.51 -11.80
C GLU A 71 6.16 -3.22 -12.41
N GLY A 72 5.46 -4.26 -12.88
CA GLY A 72 4.12 -4.10 -13.46
C GLY A 72 3.10 -3.53 -12.46
N TYR A 73 3.22 -3.89 -11.18
CA TYR A 73 2.41 -3.32 -10.11
C TYR A 73 2.71 -1.83 -9.94
N VAL A 74 4.00 -1.47 -9.85
CA VAL A 74 4.45 -0.07 -9.71
C VAL A 74 3.99 0.78 -10.89
N ARG A 75 4.26 0.33 -12.12
CA ARG A 75 3.87 1.04 -13.35
C ARG A 75 2.37 1.27 -13.42
N ARG A 76 1.59 0.25 -13.05
CA ARG A 76 0.13 0.34 -13.09
C ARG A 76 -0.41 1.33 -12.06
N LEU A 77 0.05 1.27 -10.81
CA LEU A 77 -0.36 2.23 -9.79
C LEU A 77 0.07 3.67 -10.16
N ALA A 78 1.28 3.83 -10.67
CA ALA A 78 1.78 5.13 -11.13
C ALA A 78 0.95 5.72 -12.28
N ALA A 79 0.45 4.89 -13.21
CA ALA A 79 -0.46 5.34 -14.28
C ALA A 79 -1.78 5.95 -13.76
N HIS A 80 -2.17 5.61 -12.52
CA HIS A 80 -3.31 6.18 -11.82
C HIS A 80 -2.92 7.21 -10.74
N GLY A 81 -1.68 7.69 -10.74
CA GLY A 81 -1.21 8.70 -9.80
C GLY A 81 -0.89 8.18 -8.39
N VAL A 82 -0.85 6.86 -8.19
CA VAL A 82 -0.57 6.25 -6.88
C VAL A 82 0.92 5.95 -6.75
N GLN A 83 1.58 6.53 -5.76
CA GLN A 83 2.99 6.24 -5.47
C GLN A 83 3.12 4.87 -4.78
N VAL A 84 4.11 4.07 -5.17
CA VAL A 84 4.41 2.80 -4.49
C VAL A 84 5.74 2.90 -3.74
N VAL A 85 5.72 2.53 -2.46
CA VAL A 85 6.91 2.49 -1.60
C VAL A 85 7.10 1.07 -1.08
N ALA A 86 8.23 0.46 -1.44
CA ALA A 86 8.64 -0.84 -0.90
C ALA A 86 9.50 -0.63 0.36
N THR A 87 9.25 -1.41 1.41
CA THR A 87 9.94 -1.27 2.70
C THR A 87 10.10 -2.61 3.41
N SER A 88 11.13 -2.77 4.23
CA SER A 88 11.24 -3.91 5.16
C SER A 88 10.51 -3.71 6.49
N ALA A 89 9.84 -2.57 6.69
CA ALA A 89 9.00 -2.34 7.86
C ALA A 89 7.86 -3.38 7.95
N THR A 90 7.51 -3.78 9.17
CA THR A 90 6.47 -4.79 9.41
C THR A 90 5.21 -4.22 10.01
N ASP A 91 5.31 -3.14 10.79
CA ASP A 91 4.17 -2.49 11.42
C ASP A 91 3.53 -1.45 10.47
N PRO A 92 2.25 -1.63 10.12
CA PRO A 92 1.59 -0.78 9.12
C PRO A 92 1.36 0.67 9.61
N VAL A 93 1.07 0.85 10.90
CA VAL A 93 0.79 2.18 11.49
C VAL A 93 2.07 3.02 11.52
N THR A 94 3.17 2.42 11.96
CA THR A 94 4.49 3.04 12.02
C THR A 94 4.95 3.43 10.60
N ALA A 95 4.81 2.52 9.63
CA ALA A 95 5.22 2.79 8.26
C ALA A 95 4.39 3.91 7.61
N ALA A 96 3.06 3.90 7.80
CA ALA A 96 2.19 4.96 7.29
C ALA A 96 2.53 6.31 7.92
N THR A 97 2.74 6.34 9.24
CA THR A 97 3.09 7.56 9.99
C THR A 97 4.44 8.12 9.55
N ALA A 98 5.45 7.27 9.37
CA ALA A 98 6.76 7.68 8.89
C ALA A 98 6.66 8.28 7.48
N ALA A 99 5.97 7.61 6.55
CA ALA A 99 5.78 8.09 5.19
C ALA A 99 5.03 9.44 5.15
N PHE A 100 3.96 9.59 5.95
CA PHE A 100 3.19 10.82 6.04
C PHE A 100 4.04 12.00 6.57
N ASN A 101 4.92 11.75 7.52
CA ASN A 101 5.84 12.75 8.09
C ASN A 101 7.11 12.97 7.25
N GLY A 102 7.20 12.38 6.05
CA GLY A 102 8.38 12.47 5.19
C GLY A 102 9.64 11.83 5.78
N GLN A 103 9.48 10.93 6.76
CA GLN A 103 10.58 10.20 7.38
C GLN A 103 10.98 9.02 6.50
N PRO A 104 12.28 8.68 6.46
CA PRO A 104 12.75 7.55 5.68
C PRO A 104 12.18 6.23 6.23
N LEU A 105 11.72 5.37 5.32
CA LEU A 105 11.37 3.99 5.63
C LEU A 105 12.59 3.08 5.46
N PRO A 106 12.71 2.00 6.23
CA PRO A 106 13.79 1.05 6.03
C PRO A 106 13.65 0.43 4.63
N PRO A 107 14.75 0.31 3.88
CA PRO A 107 14.70 -0.16 2.50
C PRO A 107 14.14 -1.58 2.44
N ALA A 108 13.43 -1.90 1.35
CA ALA A 108 13.00 -3.27 1.09
C ALA A 108 14.21 -4.22 1.06
N ALA A 109 14.00 -5.47 1.50
CA ALA A 109 15.03 -6.49 1.35
C ALA A 109 15.31 -6.72 -0.15
N PRO A 110 16.56 -7.04 -0.54
CA PRO A 110 16.85 -7.40 -1.92
C PRO A 110 15.97 -8.57 -2.34
N HIS A 111 15.22 -8.40 -3.42
CA HIS A 111 14.43 -9.48 -4.02
C HIS A 111 15.38 -10.40 -4.80
N GLU A 112 15.54 -11.66 -4.36
CA GLU A 112 16.06 -12.71 -5.24
C GLU A 112 14.96 -13.08 -6.26
N HIS A 113 15.28 -12.95 -7.54
CA HIS A 113 14.43 -13.32 -8.68
C HIS A 113 14.62 -14.77 -9.07
#